data_AF-A0A392V693-F1
#
_entry.id   AF-A0A392V693-F1
#
_cell.length_a   1.000
_cell.length_b   1.000
_cell.length_c   1.000
_cell.angle_alpha   90.00
_cell.angle_beta   90.00
_cell.angle_gamma   90.00
#
_symmetry.space_group_name_H-M   'P 1'
#
loop_
_entity.id
_entity.type
_entity.pdbx_description
1 polymer ?
#
loop_
_entity_poly.entity_id
_entity_poly.type
_entity_poly.pdbx_seq_one_letter_code
_entity_poly.pdbx_strand_id
1 'polypeptide(L)' 'HPHGILHDVLVRVAEFVFLADFVILDMEEDKEVEPLLLGKPFLATGRALIDVERG' A
#
# COMPACT_ATOMS: atom_id res chain seq x y z
N HIS A 1 -0.05 9.05 -15.53
CA HIS A 1 -1.46 9.28 -15.15
C HIS A 1 -1.94 8.04 -14.40
N PRO A 2 -2.82 8.14 -13.38
CA PRO A 2 -3.35 6.94 -12.73
C PRO A 2 -4.12 6.10 -13.74
N HIS A 3 -3.85 4.81 -13.76
CA HIS A 3 -4.55 3.83 -14.59
C HIS A 3 -5.95 3.54 -14.05
N GLY A 4 -6.11 3.53 -12.72
CA GLY A 4 -7.40 3.30 -12.08
C GLY A 4 -7.34 3.40 -10.56
N ILE A 5 -8.48 3.16 -9.93
CA ILE A 5 -8.63 3.06 -8.47
C ILE A 5 -9.29 1.72 -8.15
N LEU A 6 -8.74 1.01 -7.17
CA LEU A 6 -9.30 -0.21 -6.63
C LEU A 6 -9.88 0.09 -5.24
N HIS A 7 -11.17 -0.15 -5.07
CA HIS A 7 -11.90 0.19 -3.84
C HIS A 7 -12.07 -1.01 -2.91
N ASP A 8 -12.11 -0.73 -1.60
CA ASP A 8 -12.47 -1.68 -0.54
C ASP A 8 -11.67 -3.00 -0.56
N VAL A 9 -10.37 -2.90 -0.81
CA VAL A 9 -9.46 -4.05 -0.85
C VAL A 9 -9.15 -4.53 0.55
N LEU A 10 -9.29 -5.84 0.80
CA LEU A 10 -8.83 -6.47 2.02
C LEU A 10 -7.31 -6.69 1.98
N VAL A 11 -6.59 -5.99 2.84
CA VAL A 11 -5.14 -6.08 3.01
C VAL A 11 -4.84 -6.83 4.30
N ARG A 12 -4.12 -7.95 4.20
CA ARG A 12 -3.65 -8.68 5.38
C ARG A 12 -2.25 -8.21 5.77
N VAL A 13 -2.10 -7.76 7.02
CA VAL A 13 -0.82 -7.37 7.62
C VAL A 13 -0.63 -8.18 8.90
N ALA A 14 0.35 -9.09 8.89
CA ALA A 14 0.50 -10.13 9.90
C ALA A 14 -0.84 -10.88 10.13
N GLU A 15 -1.45 -10.76 11.31
CA GLU A 15 -2.71 -11.40 11.69
C GLU A 15 -3.94 -10.50 11.48
N PHE A 16 -3.74 -9.24 11.08
CA PHE A 16 -4.81 -8.25 10.95
C PHE A 16 -5.25 -8.10 9.49
N VAL A 17 -6.51 -7.70 9.31
CA VAL A 17 -7.07 -7.38 7.99
C VAL A 17 -7.64 -5.97 8.02
N PHE A 18 -7.29 -5.17 7.01
CA PHE A 18 -7.75 -3.79 6.83
C PHE A 18 -8.43 -3.64 5.47
N LEU A 19 -9.45 -2.79 5.40
CA LEU A 19 -9.96 -2.30 4.12
C LEU A 19 -9.16 -1.07 3.69
N ALA A 20 -8.81 -1.01 2.41
CA ALA A 20 -8.08 0.11 1.83
C ALA A 20 -8.39 0.31 0.35
N ASP A 21 -8.33 1.57 -0.09
CA ASP A 21 -8.36 1.91 -1.50
C ASP A 21 -6.93 2.04 -2.04
N PHE A 22 -6.70 1.62 -3.29
CA PHE A 22 -5.41 1.74 -3.98
C PHE A 22 -5.54 2.50 -5.29
N VAL A 23 -4.54 3.33 -5.60
CA VAL A 23 -4.40 3.94 -6.92
C VAL A 23 -3.45 3.07 -7.74
N ILE A 24 -3.94 2.59 -8.88
CA ILE A 24 -3.11 1.84 -9.84
C ILE A 24 -2.42 2.86 -10.74
N LEU A 25 -1.10 2.78 -10.83
CA LEU A 25 -0.28 3.66 -11.65
C LEU A 25 0.27 2.87 -12.83
N ASP A 26 0.19 3.47 -14.01
CA ASP A 26 0.91 2.96 -15.18
C ASP A 26 2.39 3.34 -15.03
N MET A 27 3.25 2.35 -14.88
CA MET A 27 4.69 2.50 -14.65
C MET A 27 5.46 1.73 -15.71
N GLU A 28 6.56 2.29 -16.22
CA GLU A 28 7.37 1.58 -17.21
C GLU A 28 7.93 0.26 -16.65
N GLU A 29 7.95 -0.76 -17.52
CA GLU A 29 8.06 -2.20 -17.25
C GLU A 29 9.40 -2.65 -16.62
N ASP A 30 10.32 -1.72 -16.36
CA ASP A 30 11.71 -2.00 -16.00
C ASP A 30 11.90 -2.30 -14.51
N LYS A 31 11.00 -3.12 -13.91
CA LYS A 31 11.04 -3.41 -12.47
C LYS A 31 10.73 -4.87 -12.18
N GLU A 32 11.75 -5.57 -11.68
CA GLU A 32 11.68 -6.93 -11.14
C GLU A 32 10.64 -7.11 -10.00
N VAL A 33 10.06 -6.03 -9.47
CA VAL A 33 8.95 -6.02 -8.50
C VAL A 33 8.03 -4.82 -8.77
N GLU A 34 6.72 -5.05 -8.86
CA GLU A 34 5.71 -3.98 -8.85
C GLU A 34 5.74 -3.24 -7.49
N PRO A 35 6.12 -1.96 -7.44
CA PRO A 35 6.28 -1.26 -6.18
C PRO A 35 4.93 -0.96 -5.51
N LEU A 36 4.75 -1.44 -4.27
CA LEU A 36 3.60 -1.08 -3.43
C LEU A 36 3.92 0.13 -2.56
N LEU A 37 3.17 1.21 -2.75
CA LEU A 37 3.29 2.43 -1.93
C LEU A 37 2.16 2.48 -0.90
N LEU A 38 2.53 2.40 0.39
CA LEU A 38 1.57 2.57 1.48
C LEU A 38 1.48 4.05 1.86
N GLY A 39 0.34 4.65 1.55
CA GLY A 39 0.08 6.04 1.91
C GLY A 39 -0.06 6.25 3.41
N LYS A 40 0.18 7.49 3.86
CA LYS A 40 -0.07 7.93 5.25
C LYS A 40 -1.48 7.57 5.77
N PRO A 41 -2.57 7.67 4.99
CA PRO A 41 -3.89 7.29 5.47
C PRO A 41 -3.97 5.82 5.89
N PHE A 42 -3.40 4.91 5.09
CA PHE A 42 -3.37 3.48 5.41
C PHE A 42 -2.58 3.21 6.69
N LEU A 43 -1.39 3.84 6.81
CA LEU A 43 -0.55 3.72 8.01
C LEU A 43 -1.27 4.25 9.26
N ALA A 44 -2.04 5.32 9.14
CA ALA A 44 -2.81 5.88 10.24
C ALA A 44 -3.93 4.93 10.71
N THR A 45 -4.59 4.19 9.80
CA THR A 45 -5.63 3.21 10.14
C THR A 45 -5.12 2.13 11.09
N GLY A 46 -3.94 1.59 10.82
CA GLY A 46 -3.29 0.59 11.66
C GLY A 46 -2.52 1.15 12.86
N ARG A 47 -2.51 2.49 13.05
CA ARG A 47 -1.63 3.20 13.99
C ARG A 47 -0.17 2.74 13.87
N ALA A 48 0.30 2.64 12.63
CA ALA A 48 1.60 2.08 12.32
C ALA A 48 2.72 2.81 13.07
N LEU A 49 3.55 2.05 13.78
CA LEU A 49 4.82 2.52 14.32
C LEU A 49 5.90 2.19 13.29
N ILE A 50 6.56 3.21 12.78
CA ILE A 50 7.64 3.06 11.81
C ILE A 50 8.97 3.14 12.57
N ASP A 51 9.58 1.98 12.79
CA ASP A 51 10.93 1.88 13.34
C ASP A 51 11.94 1.89 12.18
N VAL A 52 12.58 3.05 11.97
CA VAL A 52 13.54 3.24 10.88
C VAL A 52 14.89 2.59 11.20
N GLU A 53 15.25 2.45 12.47
CA GLU A 53 16.52 1.85 12.86
C GLU A 53 16.56 0.34 12.61
N ARG A 54 15.38 -0.31 12.66
CA ARG A 54 15.21 -1.75 12.46
C ARG A 54 14.81 -2.15 11.03
N GLY A 55 14.92 -1.22 10.07
CA GLY A 55 14.46 -1.36 8.68
C GLY A 55 14.85 -2.67 7.99
#